data_AF-T0QE71-F1
#
_entry.id   AF-T0QE71-F1
#
_cell.length_a   1.000
_cell.length_b   1.000
_cell.length_c   1.000
_cell.angle_alpha   90.00
_cell.angle_beta   90.00
_cell.angle_gamma   90.00
#
_symmetry.space_group_name_H-M   'P 1'
#
loop_
_entity.id
_entity.type
_entity.pdbx_description
1 polymer ?
#
loop_
_entity_poly.entity_id
_entity_poly.type
_entity_poly.pdbx_seq_one_letter_code
_entity_poly.pdbx_strand_id
1 'polypeptide(L)'
;MATFVDVVLRQPELFAVVTGYQDGVCQAVATRFRDFHHLVDFEATQGQYEGVYLLDPGLFRTSYREWNNPDAPPDALTTEELYLNLHNTRDPRFPLHLAILEGDLAATTSILRCRPDLAYQEAIEAAIHHDHLDIATYLLEQRATRVPELNRNFEDEFRGRPSRLLDDWLPSCHSTLYKNDVSILALLWAHRQRDWDSNDVARAALGFNAFDVLGFLIEHLPTSALHGLFDAVAGQGHLSLVEALHARGL
;
A
#
# COMPACT_ATOMS: atom_id res chain seq x y z
N MET A 1 28.11 -36.41 20.80
CA MET A 1 28.33 -35.01 20.40
C MET A 1 27.03 -34.27 20.61
N ALA A 2 27.04 -33.16 21.35
CA ALA A 2 25.86 -32.32 21.50
C ALA A 2 25.66 -31.51 20.20
N THR A 3 24.45 -31.51 19.67
CA THR A 3 24.09 -30.71 18.48
C THR A 3 23.82 -29.26 18.86
N PHE A 4 23.77 -28.34 17.89
CA PHE A 4 23.32 -26.95 18.12
C PHE A 4 21.97 -26.90 18.83
N VAL A 5 21.05 -27.81 18.47
CA VAL A 5 19.74 -27.96 19.14
C VAL A 5 19.90 -28.33 20.62
N ASP A 6 20.83 -29.25 20.93
CA ASP A 6 21.07 -29.68 22.32
C ASP A 6 21.74 -28.60 23.18
N VAL A 7 22.60 -27.77 22.59
CA VAL A 7 23.38 -26.77 23.33
C VAL A 7 22.63 -25.44 23.47
N VAL A 8 21.88 -25.03 22.45
CA VAL A 8 21.25 -23.70 22.40
C VAL A 8 19.75 -23.78 22.64
N LEU A 9 19.03 -24.63 21.91
CA LEU A 9 17.56 -24.65 21.94
C LEU A 9 16.98 -25.38 23.15
N ARG A 10 17.76 -26.22 23.85
CA ARG A 10 17.36 -26.87 25.10
C ARG A 10 17.71 -26.08 26.35
N GLN A 11 18.46 -24.98 26.22
CA GLN A 11 18.70 -24.07 27.34
C GLN A 11 17.58 -23.02 27.37
N PRO A 12 16.72 -22.99 28.41
CA PRO A 12 15.55 -22.12 28.43
C PRO A 12 15.90 -20.64 28.25
N GLU A 13 17.03 -20.19 28.82
CA GLU A 13 17.49 -18.81 28.73
C GLU A 13 17.95 -18.44 27.31
N LEU A 14 18.77 -19.29 26.69
CA LEU A 14 19.21 -19.06 25.31
C LEU A 14 18.08 -19.25 24.30
N PHE A 15 17.17 -20.19 24.53
CA PHE A 15 15.97 -20.37 23.72
C PHE A 15 15.04 -19.16 23.83
N ALA A 16 14.85 -18.59 25.03
CA ALA A 16 14.07 -17.37 25.22
C ALA A 16 14.74 -16.14 24.59
N VAL A 17 16.06 -16.07 24.60
CA VAL A 17 16.83 -15.05 23.85
C VAL A 17 16.63 -15.25 22.34
N VAL A 18 16.87 -16.46 21.81
CA VAL A 18 16.74 -16.74 20.38
C VAL A 18 15.31 -16.53 19.89
N THR A 19 14.29 -16.98 20.62
CA THR A 19 12.89 -16.75 20.26
C THR A 19 12.42 -15.33 20.55
N GLY A 20 13.01 -14.65 21.54
CA GLY A 20 12.78 -13.23 21.82
C GLY A 20 13.41 -12.28 20.81
N TYR A 21 14.41 -12.75 20.05
CA TYR A 21 15.06 -12.00 18.95
C TYR A 21 14.64 -12.48 17.55
N GLN A 22 13.90 -13.58 17.44
CA GLN A 22 13.35 -14.06 16.17
C GLN A 22 11.85 -13.77 16.14
N ASP A 23 11.48 -12.65 15.54
CA ASP A 23 10.09 -12.45 15.12
C ASP A 23 9.76 -13.61 14.15
N GLY A 24 8.89 -14.53 14.60
CA GLY A 24 8.69 -15.82 13.95
C GLY A 24 8.20 -15.67 12.51
N VAL A 25 9.02 -16.04 11.53
CA VAL A 25 8.60 -16.11 10.13
C VAL A 25 8.01 -17.49 9.86
N CYS A 26 6.81 -17.52 9.31
CA CYS A 26 6.17 -18.78 8.92
C CYS A 26 6.93 -19.46 7.78
N GLN A 27 7.03 -20.80 7.81
CA GLN A 27 7.81 -21.58 6.85
C GLN A 27 7.45 -21.27 5.38
N ALA A 28 6.16 -20.98 5.10
CA ALA A 28 5.68 -20.64 3.77
C ALA A 28 6.33 -19.38 3.16
N VAL A 29 6.79 -18.45 4.00
CA VAL A 29 7.40 -17.18 3.58
C VAL A 29 8.85 -17.03 4.04
N ALA A 30 9.41 -18.05 4.68
CA ALA A 30 10.78 -18.04 5.19
C ALA A 30 11.82 -17.77 4.10
N THR A 31 11.58 -18.28 2.88
CA THR A 31 12.47 -18.02 1.73
C THR A 31 12.49 -16.54 1.37
N ARG A 32 11.35 -15.84 1.38
CA ARG A 32 11.29 -14.39 1.05
C ARG A 32 12.14 -13.55 2.01
N PHE A 33 12.09 -13.84 3.32
CA PHE A 33 12.90 -13.13 4.31
C PHE A 33 14.39 -13.49 4.22
N ARG A 34 14.71 -14.77 3.98
CA ARG A 34 16.08 -15.23 3.76
C ARG A 34 16.68 -14.58 2.51
N ASP A 35 15.94 -14.60 1.42
CA ASP A 35 16.38 -14.08 0.12
C ASP A 35 16.54 -12.55 0.21
N PHE A 36 15.63 -11.86 0.89
CA PHE A 36 15.85 -10.46 1.25
C PHE A 36 17.16 -10.27 2.01
N HIS A 37 17.48 -11.09 3.02
CA HIS A 37 18.70 -10.88 3.81
C HIS A 37 20.00 -11.18 3.07
N HIS A 38 19.99 -12.12 2.11
CA HIS A 38 21.21 -12.64 1.49
C HIS A 38 21.40 -12.27 0.02
N LEU A 39 20.33 -11.92 -0.69
CA LEU A 39 20.30 -11.72 -2.13
C LEU A 39 19.81 -10.32 -2.53
N VAL A 40 19.54 -9.46 -1.55
CA VAL A 40 19.08 -8.09 -1.76
C VAL A 40 19.96 -7.11 -1.00
N ASP A 41 20.72 -6.35 -1.77
CA ASP A 41 21.49 -5.21 -1.29
C ASP A 41 20.67 -3.92 -1.40
N PHE A 42 21.09 -2.90 -0.67
CA PHE A 42 20.44 -1.59 -0.70
C PHE A 42 21.48 -0.49 -0.90
N GLU A 43 21.30 0.31 -1.94
CA GLU A 43 22.13 1.46 -2.25
C GLU A 43 21.35 2.76 -1.96
N ALA A 44 21.88 3.53 -1.01
CA ALA A 44 21.40 4.87 -0.74
C ALA A 44 21.91 5.84 -1.81
N THR A 45 21.01 6.63 -2.36
CA THR A 45 21.29 7.68 -3.35
C THR A 45 21.23 9.06 -2.71
N GLN A 46 21.61 10.09 -3.46
CA GLN A 46 21.75 11.46 -2.93
C GLN A 46 20.41 12.20 -2.79
N GLY A 47 19.38 11.85 -3.56
CA GLY A 47 18.04 12.44 -3.45
C GLY A 47 17.12 11.69 -2.47
N GLN A 48 16.10 12.39 -1.96
CA GLN A 48 15.00 11.73 -1.25
C GLN A 48 14.26 10.81 -2.23
N TYR A 49 13.68 9.70 -1.77
CA TYR A 49 12.90 8.74 -2.59
C TYR A 49 13.72 7.92 -3.61
N GLU A 50 15.03 8.10 -3.67
CA GLU A 50 15.84 7.52 -4.74
C GLU A 50 16.57 6.23 -4.30
N GLY A 51 16.34 5.72 -3.08
CA GLY A 51 16.99 4.48 -2.62
C GLY A 51 16.63 3.29 -3.52
N VAL A 52 17.60 2.43 -3.79
CA VAL A 52 17.43 1.29 -4.70
C VAL A 52 17.82 -0.02 -4.02
N TYR A 53 16.97 -1.03 -4.19
CA TYR A 53 17.24 -2.41 -3.81
C TYR A 53 17.81 -3.16 -5.01
N LEU A 54 19.06 -3.60 -4.90
CA LEU A 54 19.71 -4.39 -5.94
C LEU A 54 19.44 -5.87 -5.70
N LEU A 55 18.97 -6.56 -6.74
CA LEU A 55 18.56 -7.96 -6.69
C LEU A 55 19.65 -8.83 -7.34
N ASP A 56 20.04 -9.92 -6.68
CA ASP A 56 20.98 -10.86 -7.28
C ASP A 56 20.38 -11.46 -8.57
N PRO A 57 20.97 -11.21 -9.76
CA PRO A 57 20.35 -11.57 -11.04
C PRO A 57 20.33 -13.09 -11.30
N GLY A 58 21.16 -13.87 -10.60
CA GLY A 58 21.25 -15.32 -10.78
C GLY A 58 20.38 -16.11 -9.78
N LEU A 59 20.25 -15.57 -8.57
CA LEU A 59 19.70 -16.29 -7.43
C LEU A 59 18.36 -15.73 -6.96
N PHE A 60 18.13 -14.42 -7.05
CA PHE A 60 16.88 -13.82 -6.61
C PHE A 60 15.75 -14.22 -7.56
N ARG A 61 14.60 -14.62 -7.00
CA ARG A 61 13.43 -15.07 -7.75
C ARG A 61 12.25 -14.19 -7.40
N THR A 62 11.71 -13.52 -8.41
CA THR A 62 10.48 -12.73 -8.31
C THR A 62 9.57 -13.02 -9.51
N SER A 63 8.26 -12.97 -9.29
CA SER A 63 7.26 -13.01 -10.37
C SER A 63 7.04 -11.64 -11.01
N TYR A 64 7.46 -10.55 -10.37
CA TYR A 64 7.29 -9.19 -10.89
C TYR A 64 8.14 -8.97 -12.15
N ARG A 65 7.56 -8.27 -13.13
CA ARG A 65 8.21 -7.92 -14.39
C ARG A 65 8.04 -6.43 -14.63
N GLU A 66 9.12 -5.77 -14.98
CA GLU A 66 9.10 -4.33 -15.23
C GLU A 66 8.23 -4.01 -16.44
N TRP A 67 7.51 -2.89 -16.37
CA TRP A 67 6.63 -2.46 -17.46
C TRP A 67 7.37 -2.22 -18.78
N ASN A 68 8.59 -1.68 -18.69
CA ASN A 68 9.45 -1.39 -19.83
C ASN A 68 10.18 -2.64 -20.38
N ASN A 69 10.20 -3.74 -19.63
CA ASN A 69 10.90 -4.97 -19.98
C ASN A 69 10.17 -6.21 -19.42
N PRO A 70 9.07 -6.65 -20.06
CA PRO A 70 8.24 -7.74 -19.55
C PRO A 70 8.94 -9.11 -19.57
N ASP A 71 10.03 -9.26 -20.32
CA ASP A 71 10.71 -10.54 -20.55
C ASP A 71 11.82 -10.84 -19.53
N ALA A 72 12.26 -9.85 -18.74
CA ALA A 72 13.33 -10.02 -17.74
C ALA A 72 12.83 -9.69 -16.32
N PRO A 73 13.32 -10.41 -15.29
CA PRO A 73 13.14 -9.95 -13.92
C PRO A 73 13.89 -8.63 -13.73
N PRO A 74 13.42 -7.74 -12.83
CA PRO A 74 14.17 -6.55 -12.46
C PRO A 74 15.52 -6.95 -11.86
N ASP A 75 16.56 -6.17 -12.16
CA ASP A 75 17.84 -6.18 -11.44
C ASP A 75 17.85 -5.20 -10.25
N ALA A 76 16.91 -4.25 -10.25
CA ALA A 76 16.75 -3.24 -9.23
C ALA A 76 15.27 -2.92 -8.97
N LEU A 77 14.94 -2.56 -7.73
CA LEU A 77 13.63 -2.01 -7.35
C LEU A 77 13.82 -0.75 -6.53
N THR A 78 13.12 0.32 -6.87
CA THR A 78 13.17 1.58 -6.13
C THR A 78 12.33 1.52 -4.86
N THR A 79 12.68 2.37 -3.89
CA THR A 79 11.84 2.57 -2.70
C THR A 79 10.44 3.08 -3.04
N GLU A 80 10.29 3.85 -4.11
CA GLU A 80 9.01 4.36 -4.61
C GLU A 80 8.13 3.24 -5.18
N GLU A 81 8.68 2.39 -6.06
CA GLU A 81 7.94 1.23 -6.60
C GLU A 81 7.44 0.29 -5.50
N LEU A 82 8.24 0.14 -4.43
CA LEU A 82 7.88 -0.70 -3.30
C LEU A 82 7.06 0.04 -2.23
N TYR A 83 6.83 1.35 -2.31
CA TYR A 83 6.17 2.14 -1.25
C TYR A 83 6.83 1.96 0.14
N LEU A 84 8.16 2.00 0.17
CA LEU A 84 8.97 1.86 1.39
C LEU A 84 9.43 3.23 1.93
N ASN A 85 10.26 3.24 2.98
CA ASN A 85 10.62 4.46 3.70
C ASN A 85 11.32 5.52 2.83
N LEU A 86 11.13 6.78 3.22
CA LEU A 86 11.67 7.96 2.53
C LEU A 86 13.06 8.36 3.01
N HIS A 87 13.68 7.54 3.86
CA HIS A 87 14.90 7.87 4.58
C HIS A 87 16.16 7.35 3.89
N ASN A 88 16.03 6.77 2.69
CA ASN A 88 17.10 6.06 2.00
C ASN A 88 17.80 5.05 2.93
N THR A 89 16.99 4.23 3.59
CA THR A 89 17.49 3.15 4.45
C THR A 89 16.87 1.82 4.05
N ARG A 90 17.62 0.75 4.30
CA ARG A 90 17.18 -0.61 4.04
C ARG A 90 16.00 -0.98 4.95
N ASP A 91 14.81 -1.07 4.35
CA ASP A 91 13.56 -1.31 5.06
C ASP A 91 13.26 -2.79 5.37
N PRO A 92 12.98 -3.17 6.62
CA PRO A 92 12.56 -4.54 6.95
C PRO A 92 11.19 -4.94 6.38
N ARG A 93 10.37 -3.97 5.93
CA ARG A 93 9.06 -4.22 5.32
C ARG A 93 9.15 -4.74 3.87
N PHE A 94 10.35 -4.72 3.27
CA PHE A 94 10.59 -5.16 1.89
C PHE A 94 9.90 -6.50 1.53
N PRO A 95 9.99 -7.59 2.32
CA PRO A 95 9.37 -8.86 1.95
C PRO A 95 7.84 -8.78 1.81
N LEU A 96 7.18 -7.95 2.61
CA LEU A 96 5.74 -7.73 2.53
C LEU A 96 5.39 -6.94 1.27
N HIS A 97 6.09 -5.82 1.04
CA HIS A 97 5.83 -4.94 -0.10
C HIS A 97 6.15 -5.61 -1.44
N LEU A 98 7.18 -6.46 -1.50
CA LEU A 98 7.44 -7.28 -2.68
C LEU A 98 6.31 -8.28 -2.95
N ALA A 99 5.78 -8.94 -1.91
CA ALA A 99 4.65 -9.86 -2.08
C ALA A 99 3.40 -9.13 -2.61
N ILE A 100 3.18 -7.88 -2.17
CA ILE A 100 2.12 -7.03 -2.67
C ILE A 100 2.39 -6.63 -4.12
N LEU A 101 3.59 -6.15 -4.45
CA LEU A 101 3.99 -5.79 -5.81
C LEU A 101 3.79 -6.96 -6.80
N GLU A 102 4.11 -8.18 -6.36
CA GLU A 102 3.94 -9.41 -7.14
C GLU A 102 2.49 -9.89 -7.29
N GLY A 103 1.53 -9.30 -6.57
CA GLY A 103 0.15 -9.78 -6.51
C GLY A 103 -0.01 -11.10 -5.75
N ASP A 104 0.94 -11.45 -4.87
CA ASP A 104 0.91 -12.70 -4.10
C ASP A 104 0.11 -12.52 -2.80
N LEU A 105 -1.21 -12.67 -2.90
CA LEU A 105 -2.13 -12.61 -1.76
C LEU A 105 -1.82 -13.68 -0.70
N ALA A 106 -1.34 -14.87 -1.10
CA ALA A 106 -1.05 -15.96 -0.18
C ALA A 106 0.18 -15.66 0.68
N ALA A 107 1.24 -15.12 0.07
CA ALA A 107 2.40 -14.63 0.80
C ALA A 107 2.03 -13.43 1.67
N THR A 108 1.29 -12.45 1.15
CA THR A 108 0.84 -11.28 1.92
C THR A 108 0.08 -11.70 3.17
N THR A 109 -0.89 -12.61 3.04
CA THR A 109 -1.64 -13.21 4.15
C THR A 109 -0.72 -13.88 5.16
N SER A 110 0.23 -14.67 4.68
CA SER A 110 1.16 -15.42 5.53
C SER A 110 2.12 -14.49 6.28
N ILE A 111 2.64 -13.45 5.63
CA ILE A 111 3.52 -12.47 6.26
C ILE A 111 2.74 -11.72 7.34
N LEU A 112 1.56 -11.20 7.01
CA LEU A 112 0.72 -10.43 7.93
C LEU A 112 0.37 -11.22 9.20
N ARG A 113 0.13 -12.52 9.08
CA ARG A 113 -0.17 -13.40 10.21
C ARG A 113 1.01 -13.59 11.17
N CYS A 114 2.24 -13.56 10.67
CA CYS A 114 3.44 -13.94 11.43
C CYS A 114 4.31 -12.73 11.79
N ARG A 115 4.20 -11.65 11.01
CA ARG A 115 4.90 -10.37 11.14
C ARG A 115 3.94 -9.18 10.93
N PRO A 116 2.89 -9.03 11.77
CA PRO A 116 1.98 -7.90 11.67
C PRO A 116 2.69 -6.56 11.93
N ASP A 117 3.82 -6.57 12.63
CA ASP A 117 4.68 -5.41 12.91
C ASP A 117 5.25 -4.74 11.66
N LEU A 118 5.31 -5.46 10.53
CA LEU A 118 5.78 -4.93 9.24
C LEU A 118 4.68 -4.24 8.43
N ALA A 119 3.42 -4.36 8.86
CA ALA A 119 2.27 -3.92 8.09
C ALA A 119 1.82 -2.52 8.50
N TYR A 120 2.13 -1.53 7.66
CA TYR A 120 1.72 -0.13 7.82
C TYR A 120 0.73 0.28 6.73
N GLN A 121 0.17 1.49 6.82
CA GLN A 121 -0.75 2.04 5.82
C GLN A 121 -0.19 2.00 4.38
N GLU A 122 1.13 2.14 4.21
CA GLU A 122 1.81 2.10 2.91
C GLU A 122 1.65 0.73 2.20
N ALA A 123 1.36 -0.35 2.94
CA ALA A 123 1.04 -1.64 2.32
C ALA A 123 -0.32 -1.60 1.57
N ILE A 124 -1.29 -0.86 2.12
CA ILE A 124 -2.59 -0.63 1.46
C ILE A 124 -2.38 0.26 0.23
N GLU A 125 -1.51 1.27 0.35
CA GLU A 125 -1.12 2.13 -0.76
C GLU A 125 -0.54 1.35 -1.94
N ALA A 126 0.44 0.50 -1.64
CA ALA A 126 1.13 -0.31 -2.64
C ALA A 126 0.13 -1.20 -3.39
N ALA A 127 -0.77 -1.85 -2.67
CA ALA A 127 -1.77 -2.73 -3.29
C ALA A 127 -2.70 -1.97 -4.25
N ILE A 128 -3.11 -0.75 -3.89
CA ILE A 128 -3.97 0.09 -4.73
C ILE A 128 -3.22 0.61 -5.96
N HIS A 129 -1.96 1.04 -5.81
CA HIS A 129 -1.19 1.59 -6.93
C HIS A 129 -0.79 0.53 -7.95
N HIS A 130 -0.53 -0.70 -7.49
CA HIS A 130 -0.21 -1.85 -8.35
C HIS A 130 -1.45 -2.63 -8.83
N ASP A 131 -2.65 -2.08 -8.66
CA ASP A 131 -3.93 -2.67 -9.13
C ASP A 131 -4.29 -4.04 -8.53
N HIS A 132 -3.69 -4.40 -7.39
CA HIS A 132 -3.98 -5.62 -6.64
C HIS A 132 -5.14 -5.38 -5.66
N LEU A 133 -6.33 -5.11 -6.19
CA LEU A 133 -7.51 -4.73 -5.39
C LEU A 133 -7.98 -5.84 -4.44
N ASP A 134 -7.70 -7.10 -4.76
CA ASP A 134 -7.95 -8.24 -3.87
C ASP A 134 -7.08 -8.17 -2.61
N ILE A 135 -5.80 -7.82 -2.76
CA ILE A 135 -4.88 -7.59 -1.65
C ILE A 135 -5.29 -6.33 -0.87
N ALA A 136 -5.62 -5.23 -1.56
CA ALA A 136 -6.07 -4.00 -0.91
C ALA A 136 -7.32 -4.24 -0.05
N THR A 137 -8.30 -4.97 -0.59
CA THR A 137 -9.52 -5.37 0.13
C THR A 137 -9.18 -6.19 1.36
N TYR A 138 -8.35 -7.24 1.20
CA TYR A 138 -7.91 -8.06 2.31
C TYR A 138 -7.23 -7.23 3.42
N LEU A 139 -6.30 -6.33 3.06
CA LEU A 139 -5.60 -5.48 4.03
C LEU A 139 -6.57 -4.53 4.76
N LEU A 140 -7.52 -3.93 4.07
CA LEU A 140 -8.53 -3.05 4.68
C LEU A 140 -9.45 -3.79 5.66
N GLU A 141 -9.82 -5.04 5.34
CA GLU A 141 -10.57 -5.91 6.26
C GLU A 141 -9.72 -6.30 7.49
N GLN A 142 -8.45 -6.65 7.30
CA GLN A 142 -7.55 -6.98 8.41
C GLN A 142 -7.28 -5.77 9.31
N ARG A 143 -7.14 -4.56 8.74
CA ARG A 143 -6.99 -3.31 9.49
C ARG A 143 -8.15 -3.07 10.44
N ALA A 144 -9.38 -3.38 9.99
CA ALA A 144 -10.58 -3.19 10.79
C ALA A 144 -10.77 -4.24 11.90
N THR A 145 -10.09 -5.40 11.81
CA THR A 145 -10.45 -6.57 12.63
C THR A 145 -9.30 -7.16 13.45
N ARG A 146 -8.10 -7.29 12.89
CA ARG A 146 -7.05 -8.16 13.45
C ARG A 146 -5.66 -7.54 13.50
N VAL A 147 -5.36 -6.56 12.66
CA VAL A 147 -4.02 -6.00 12.51
C VAL A 147 -4.06 -4.49 12.70
N PRO A 148 -4.04 -4.01 13.96
CA PRO A 148 -4.08 -2.58 14.25
C PRO A 148 -2.88 -1.82 13.68
N GLU A 149 -1.76 -2.49 13.41
CA GLU A 149 -0.54 -1.92 12.83
C GLU A 149 -0.80 -1.27 11.47
N LEU A 150 -1.78 -1.76 10.71
CA LEU A 150 -2.22 -1.16 9.45
C LEU A 150 -2.87 0.23 9.61
N ASN A 151 -3.09 0.70 10.84
CA ASN A 151 -3.47 2.09 11.11
C ASN A 151 -2.26 3.01 11.33
N ARG A 152 -1.04 2.46 11.39
CA ARG A 152 0.19 3.23 11.58
C ARG A 152 0.70 3.72 10.22
N ASN A 153 1.15 4.96 10.19
CA ASN A 153 1.91 5.51 9.06
C ASN A 153 3.39 5.49 9.44
N PHE A 154 4.23 4.88 8.61
CA PHE A 154 5.63 4.63 8.94
C PHE A 154 6.41 5.94 9.10
N GLU A 155 6.19 6.88 8.17
CA GLU A 155 6.90 8.16 8.15
C GLU A 155 6.55 9.04 9.35
N ASP A 156 5.29 9.07 9.75
CA ASP A 156 4.86 9.81 10.94
C ASP A 156 5.46 9.21 12.20
N GLU A 157 5.43 7.88 12.33
CA GLU A 157 5.98 7.20 13.48
C GLU A 157 7.50 7.36 13.59
N PHE A 158 8.23 7.24 12.47
CA PHE A 158 9.67 7.49 12.42
C PHE A 158 10.01 8.90 12.89
N ARG A 159 9.14 9.89 12.59
CA ARG A 159 9.29 11.29 13.03
C ARG A 159 8.75 11.55 14.44
N GLY A 160 8.27 10.53 15.15
CA GLY A 160 7.66 10.66 16.47
C GLY A 160 6.33 11.43 16.47
N ARG A 161 5.62 11.44 15.34
CA ARG A 161 4.33 12.09 15.15
C ARG A 161 3.19 11.07 15.27
N PRO A 162 1.98 11.51 15.66
CA PRO A 162 0.79 10.67 15.52
C PRO A 162 0.61 10.26 14.07
N SER A 163 0.30 8.98 13.82
CA SER A 163 -0.01 8.50 12.48
C SER A 163 -1.23 9.24 11.92
N ARG A 164 -1.07 9.80 10.71
CA ARG A 164 -2.18 10.34 9.93
C ARG A 164 -3.21 9.27 9.60
N LEU A 165 -4.44 9.69 9.29
CA LEU A 165 -5.49 8.78 8.83
C LEU A 165 -5.29 8.44 7.36
N LEU A 166 -5.78 7.28 6.94
CA LEU A 166 -5.80 6.91 5.52
C LEU A 166 -6.59 7.96 4.71
N ASP A 167 -7.67 8.49 5.28
CA ASP A 167 -8.53 9.51 4.68
C ASP A 167 -7.84 10.88 4.50
N ASP A 168 -6.65 11.11 5.08
CA ASP A 168 -5.92 12.35 4.88
C ASP A 168 -5.32 12.46 3.47
N TRP A 169 -5.15 11.35 2.76
CA TRP A 169 -4.40 11.36 1.50
C TRP A 169 -4.91 10.38 0.42
N LEU A 170 -5.88 9.49 0.71
CA LEU A 170 -6.34 8.46 -0.23
C LEU A 170 -7.54 8.77 -1.16
N PRO A 171 -8.19 9.96 -1.08
CA PRO A 171 -8.80 10.55 -2.26
C PRO A 171 -8.06 11.83 -2.69
N SER A 172 -6.79 12.00 -2.30
CA SER A 172 -6.03 13.19 -2.72
C SER A 172 -5.54 13.07 -4.17
N CYS A 173 -5.15 14.22 -4.70
CA CYS A 173 -4.54 14.42 -6.01
C CYS A 173 -3.32 13.55 -6.34
N HIS A 174 -2.72 12.91 -5.33
CA HIS A 174 -1.46 12.17 -5.49
C HIS A 174 -1.59 10.65 -5.48
N SER A 175 -2.73 10.05 -5.10
CA SER A 175 -2.76 8.58 -4.86
C SER A 175 -3.76 7.78 -5.69
N THR A 176 -4.98 8.25 -5.98
CA THR A 176 -6.00 7.37 -6.63
C THR A 176 -6.86 8.03 -7.69
N LEU A 177 -7.18 9.33 -7.56
CA LEU A 177 -8.12 9.99 -8.47
C LEU A 177 -7.63 10.01 -9.93
N TYR A 178 -6.31 10.12 -10.14
CA TYR A 178 -5.73 10.11 -11.50
C TYR A 178 -5.97 8.78 -12.23
N LYS A 179 -6.22 7.68 -11.51
CA LYS A 179 -6.54 6.36 -12.09
C LYS A 179 -7.97 6.32 -12.64
N ASN A 180 -8.84 7.23 -12.19
CA ASN A 180 -10.27 7.30 -12.55
C ASN A 180 -10.99 5.92 -12.41
N ASP A 181 -10.64 5.15 -11.37
CA ASP A 181 -11.23 3.84 -11.11
C ASP A 181 -12.24 3.92 -9.95
N VAL A 182 -13.50 3.68 -10.28
CA VAL A 182 -14.62 3.65 -9.32
C VAL A 182 -14.46 2.55 -8.28
N SER A 183 -13.82 1.43 -8.64
CA SER A 183 -13.61 0.28 -7.75
C SER A 183 -12.71 0.64 -6.57
N ILE A 184 -11.61 1.36 -6.85
CA ILE A 184 -10.70 1.87 -5.82
C ILE A 184 -11.45 2.83 -4.89
N LEU A 185 -12.19 3.79 -5.46
CA LEU A 185 -12.92 4.78 -4.69
C LEU A 185 -14.01 4.14 -3.83
N ALA A 186 -14.78 3.20 -4.37
CA ALA A 186 -15.83 2.48 -3.66
C ALA A 186 -15.25 1.67 -2.48
N LEU A 187 -14.11 1.01 -2.69
CA LEU A 187 -13.39 0.29 -1.65
C LEU A 187 -12.95 1.23 -0.52
N LEU A 188 -12.32 2.35 -0.86
CA LEU A 188 -11.88 3.36 0.12
C LEU A 188 -13.08 3.99 0.85
N TRP A 189 -14.15 4.29 0.11
CA TRP A 189 -15.39 4.81 0.66
C TRP A 189 -15.99 3.87 1.71
N ALA A 190 -16.01 2.57 1.44
CA ALA A 190 -16.54 1.56 2.36
C ALA A 190 -15.70 1.41 3.65
N HIS A 191 -14.40 1.68 3.58
CA HIS A 191 -13.45 1.53 4.70
C HIS A 191 -12.95 2.86 5.29
N ARG A 192 -13.59 3.99 4.95
CA ARG A 192 -13.21 5.32 5.46
C ARG A 192 -13.28 5.39 6.99
N GLN A 193 -12.34 6.08 7.60
CA GLN A 193 -12.27 6.29 9.05
C GLN A 193 -13.01 7.57 9.48
N ARG A 194 -13.19 8.52 8.55
CA ARG A 194 -14.03 9.72 8.71
C ARG A 194 -14.78 10.04 7.43
N ASP A 195 -15.81 10.88 7.55
CA ASP A 195 -16.43 11.46 6.36
C ASP A 195 -15.45 12.39 5.66
N TRP A 196 -15.34 12.22 4.34
CA TRP A 196 -14.47 13.04 3.51
C TRP A 196 -15.08 14.43 3.31
N ASP A 197 -14.23 15.44 3.15
CA ASP A 197 -14.69 16.74 2.66
C ASP A 197 -15.22 16.55 1.24
N SER A 198 -16.54 16.45 1.17
CA SER A 198 -17.26 16.07 -0.03
C SER A 198 -17.10 17.10 -1.15
N ASN A 199 -16.86 18.37 -0.81
CA ASN A 199 -16.62 19.43 -1.79
C ASN A 199 -15.20 19.32 -2.36
N ASP A 200 -14.22 19.08 -1.50
CA ASP A 200 -12.82 18.96 -1.90
C ASP A 200 -12.58 17.75 -2.81
N VAL A 201 -13.13 16.59 -2.45
CA VAL A 201 -12.97 15.35 -3.25
C VAL A 201 -13.65 15.45 -4.62
N ALA A 202 -14.85 16.04 -4.72
CA ALA A 202 -15.53 16.22 -6.00
C ALA A 202 -14.80 17.22 -6.91
N ARG A 203 -14.27 18.30 -6.35
CA ARG A 203 -13.44 19.28 -7.09
C ARG A 203 -12.12 18.68 -7.53
N ALA A 204 -11.47 17.90 -6.68
CA ALA A 204 -10.25 17.17 -7.02
C ALA A 204 -10.51 16.20 -8.17
N ALA A 205 -11.57 15.39 -8.10
CA ALA A 205 -11.95 14.47 -9.18
C ALA A 205 -12.15 15.20 -10.51
N LEU A 206 -12.82 16.35 -10.50
CA LEU A 206 -12.95 17.20 -11.69
C LEU A 206 -11.61 17.71 -12.21
N GLY A 207 -10.71 18.16 -11.32
CA GLY A 207 -9.37 18.63 -11.67
C GLY A 207 -8.48 17.56 -12.31
N PHE A 208 -8.65 16.29 -11.92
CA PHE A 208 -7.96 15.14 -12.50
C PHE A 208 -8.66 14.55 -13.73
N ASN A 209 -9.79 15.13 -14.16
CA ASN A 209 -10.64 14.56 -15.21
C ASN A 209 -11.09 13.12 -14.88
N ALA A 210 -11.27 12.84 -13.59
CA ALA A 210 -11.70 11.55 -13.07
C ALA A 210 -13.24 11.44 -13.10
N PHE A 211 -13.80 11.41 -14.31
CA PHE A 211 -15.24 11.56 -14.53
C PHE A 211 -16.07 10.35 -14.07
N ASP A 212 -15.51 9.14 -14.10
CA ASP A 212 -16.23 7.94 -13.62
C ASP A 212 -16.32 7.97 -12.09
N VAL A 213 -15.20 8.30 -11.44
CA VAL A 213 -15.14 8.60 -10.00
C VAL A 213 -16.09 9.74 -9.65
N LEU A 214 -16.14 10.82 -10.44
CA LEU A 214 -17.04 11.93 -10.21
C LEU A 214 -18.51 11.51 -10.32
N GLY A 215 -18.85 10.61 -11.25
CA GLY A 215 -20.18 9.99 -11.33
C GLY A 215 -20.55 9.27 -10.03
N PHE A 216 -19.65 8.42 -9.52
CA PHE A 216 -19.85 7.75 -8.23
C PHE A 216 -20.05 8.75 -7.08
N LEU A 217 -19.24 9.81 -7.03
CA LEU A 217 -19.37 10.85 -6.00
C LEU A 217 -20.70 11.60 -6.13
N ILE A 218 -21.15 11.91 -7.34
CA ILE A 218 -22.45 12.55 -7.58
C ILE A 218 -23.58 11.67 -7.07
N GLU A 219 -23.47 10.35 -7.08
CA GLU A 219 -24.51 9.46 -6.54
C GLU A 219 -24.51 9.42 -4.99
N HIS A 220 -23.34 9.53 -4.35
CA HIS A 220 -23.18 9.25 -2.92
C HIS A 220 -23.10 10.52 -2.04
N LEU A 221 -22.68 11.66 -2.58
CA LEU A 221 -22.49 12.89 -1.81
C LEU A 221 -23.81 13.63 -1.53
N PRO A 222 -23.91 14.45 -0.47
CA PRO A 222 -25.06 15.32 -0.29
C PRO A 222 -25.11 16.42 -1.37
N THR A 223 -26.31 16.86 -1.77
CA THR A 223 -26.48 17.89 -2.80
C THR A 223 -25.77 19.21 -2.45
N SER A 224 -25.61 19.53 -1.16
CA SER A 224 -24.84 20.68 -0.70
C SER A 224 -23.36 20.64 -1.08
N ALA A 225 -22.76 19.44 -1.16
CA ALA A 225 -21.35 19.26 -1.53
C ALA A 225 -21.12 19.35 -3.05
N LEU A 226 -22.19 19.19 -3.84
CA LEU A 226 -22.16 19.25 -5.30
C LEU A 226 -22.45 20.67 -5.83
N HIS A 227 -22.62 21.64 -4.93
CA HIS A 227 -22.93 23.02 -5.32
C HIS A 227 -21.75 23.68 -6.05
N GLY A 228 -22.04 24.29 -7.20
CA GLY A 228 -21.02 24.89 -8.08
C GLY A 228 -20.27 23.89 -8.96
N LEU A 229 -20.61 22.59 -8.90
CA LEU A 229 -20.05 21.56 -9.79
C LEU A 229 -20.72 21.57 -11.17
N PHE A 230 -22.01 21.95 -11.25
CA PHE A 230 -22.82 21.93 -12.47
C PHE A 230 -22.18 22.72 -13.61
N ASP A 231 -21.91 24.01 -13.39
CA ASP A 231 -21.30 24.88 -14.41
C ASP A 231 -19.90 24.39 -14.82
N ALA A 232 -19.14 23.84 -13.87
CA ALA A 232 -17.79 23.36 -14.12
C ALA A 232 -17.79 22.07 -14.97
N VAL A 233 -18.69 21.13 -14.69
CA VAL A 233 -18.90 19.91 -15.48
C VAL A 233 -19.47 20.25 -16.86
N ALA A 234 -20.43 21.17 -16.93
CA ALA A 234 -21.00 21.64 -18.19
C ALA A 234 -19.94 22.32 -19.07
N GLY A 235 -19.05 23.13 -18.47
CA GLY A 235 -17.92 23.76 -19.15
C GLY A 235 -16.90 22.76 -19.73
N GLN A 236 -16.79 21.57 -19.15
CA GLN A 236 -15.97 20.47 -19.66
C GLN A 236 -16.69 19.62 -20.72
N GLY A 237 -17.99 19.80 -20.94
CA GLY A 237 -18.76 19.11 -21.98
C GLY A 237 -19.21 17.68 -21.64
N HIS A 238 -19.22 17.29 -20.36
CA HIS A 238 -19.62 15.95 -19.93
C HIS A 238 -21.13 15.83 -19.70
N LEU A 239 -21.89 15.62 -20.78
CA LEU A 239 -23.36 15.58 -20.76
C LEU A 239 -23.94 14.59 -19.75
N SER A 240 -23.39 13.38 -19.64
CA SER A 240 -23.88 12.36 -18.70
C SER A 240 -23.81 12.80 -17.25
N LEU A 241 -22.76 13.52 -16.87
CA LEU A 241 -22.59 14.06 -15.52
C LEU A 241 -23.49 15.28 -15.27
N VAL A 242 -23.74 16.10 -16.30
CA VAL A 242 -24.73 17.18 -16.22
C VAL A 242 -26.12 16.62 -15.99
N GLU A 243 -26.50 15.57 -16.71
CA GLU A 243 -27.78 14.87 -16.53
C GLU A 243 -27.88 14.27 -15.12
N ALA A 244 -26.81 13.66 -14.60
CA ALA A 244 -26.77 13.12 -13.24
C ALA A 244 -26.93 14.21 -12.17
N LEU A 245 -26.24 15.35 -12.31
CA LEU A 245 -26.39 16.50 -11.40
C LEU A 245 -27.81 17.08 -11.46
N HIS A 246 -28.36 17.21 -12.67
CA HIS A 246 -29.72 17.71 -12.86
C HIS A 246 -30.78 16.80 -12.22
N ALA A 247 -30.62 15.49 -12.36
CA ALA A 247 -31.48 14.50 -11.71
C ALA A 247 -31.45 14.59 -10.17
N ARG A 248 -30.36 15.14 -9.60
CA ARG A 248 -30.21 15.44 -8.17
C ARG A 248 -30.74 16.81 -7.74
N GLY A 249 -31.35 17.56 -8.66
CA GLY A 249 -31.96 18.86 -8.39
C GLY A 249 -30.97 20.04 -8.39
N LEU A 250 -29.84 19.90 -9.09
CA LEU A 250 -28.86 20.96 -9.33
C LEU A 250 -28.99 21.59 -10.72
#